data_AF-A0A511B599-F1
#
_entry.id   AF-A0A511B599-F1
#
_cell.length_a   1.000
_cell.length_b   1.000
_cell.length_c   1.000
_cell.angle_alpha   90.00
_cell.angle_beta   90.00
_cell.angle_gamma   90.00
#
_symmetry.space_group_name_H-M   'P 1'
#
loop_
_entity.id
_entity.type
_entity.pdbx_description
1 polymer ?
#
loop_
_entity_poly.entity_id
_entity_poly.type
_entity_poly.pdbx_seq_one_letter_code
_entity_poly.pdbx_strand_id
1 'polypeptide(L)'
;MRRFCPVLLPLCFPLVLGGCFSLSRPFADPGQQARYLTAANLPPARLAVPTPTDSLLTDDAAAVWAHDMAQAMVGQSVPAIAQPRKKGDWWLKMSATTRDGAVVPHYVVMTPEGKVRAEADGPAVDMAGWSAGDRLALQGAAVQEAPKLASLLTGIQASMMQQDPHSLMNRPAKICFKGVSGAPGDGNVSLARAFYSAFPDKTNTVTTTDKGADFIVRGTVDLKRGAEGNTGHPVDHIEIVWHVLTPDGKEAGAATQLHDIAPHSLDGAWGDTADMAAEEAAQGVRTIVTNFSGRGHTPLPDNRSDSKNTPQKAA
;
A
#
# COMPACT_ATOMS: atom_id res chain seq x y z
N MET A 1 -14.87 88.04 20.17
CA MET A 1 -14.47 88.21 18.76
C MET A 1 -13.30 87.27 18.47
N ARG A 2 -13.38 86.43 17.42
CA ARG A 2 -12.25 85.87 16.60
C ARG A 2 -11.19 85.04 17.37
N ARG A 3 -10.67 83.87 16.98
CA ARG A 3 -10.59 83.10 15.72
C ARG A 3 -9.97 81.71 16.04
N PHE A 4 -10.44 80.66 15.36
CA PHE A 4 -9.73 79.55 14.68
C PHE A 4 -8.50 78.82 15.31
N CYS A 5 -8.68 77.50 15.56
CA CYS A 5 -8.02 76.30 14.94
C CYS A 5 -6.45 76.18 14.88
N PRO A 6 -5.85 74.99 14.60
CA PRO A 6 -5.90 73.64 15.23
C PRO A 6 -4.49 72.98 15.33
N VAL A 7 -4.21 71.97 16.18
CA VAL A 7 -3.06 71.05 15.94
C VAL A 7 -3.33 69.62 16.46
N LEU A 8 -3.40 68.71 15.48
CA LEU A 8 -3.05 67.29 15.42
C LEU A 8 -3.02 66.43 16.70
N LEU A 9 -3.88 65.39 16.69
CA LEU A 9 -3.73 64.14 17.44
C LEU A 9 -3.41 63.02 16.42
N PRO A 10 -2.28 62.30 16.50
CA PRO A 10 -2.01 61.20 15.58
C PRO A 10 -2.74 59.93 16.04
N LEU A 11 -3.60 59.42 15.14
CA LEU A 11 -4.31 58.16 15.25
C LEU A 11 -3.30 57.01 15.05
N CYS A 12 -2.97 56.28 16.11
CA CYS A 12 -2.11 55.09 16.02
C CYS A 12 -2.99 53.87 15.74
N PHE A 13 -2.95 53.38 14.50
CA PHE A 13 -3.67 52.20 14.01
C PHE A 13 -2.74 50.97 14.14
N PRO A 14 -3.07 49.92 14.90
CA PRO A 14 -2.26 48.71 14.91
C PRO A 14 -2.55 47.85 13.68
N LEU A 15 -1.52 47.57 12.88
CA LEU A 15 -1.55 46.59 11.79
C LEU A 15 -1.77 45.18 12.37
N VAL A 16 -2.87 44.54 11.99
CA VAL A 16 -3.11 43.11 12.21
C VAL A 16 -2.46 42.34 11.06
N LEU A 17 -1.26 41.79 11.28
CA LEU A 17 -0.64 40.80 10.39
C LEU A 17 -1.16 39.40 10.75
N GLY A 18 -2.33 39.06 10.21
CA GLY A 18 -2.91 37.71 10.27
C GLY A 18 -2.91 37.05 8.88
N GLY A 19 -1.73 36.64 8.40
CA GLY A 19 -1.60 35.89 7.15
C GLY A 19 -1.59 34.39 7.39
N CYS A 20 -2.76 33.75 7.46
CA CYS A 20 -2.87 32.31 7.25
C CYS A 20 -2.61 32.03 5.77
N PHE A 21 -1.36 31.75 5.40
CA PHE A 21 -1.06 31.22 4.07
C PHE A 21 -1.65 29.81 3.96
N SER A 22 -2.73 29.67 3.19
CA SER A 22 -3.21 28.37 2.74
C SER A 22 -2.18 27.80 1.77
N LEU A 23 -1.27 26.98 2.30
CA LEU A 23 -0.35 26.20 1.48
C LEU A 23 -1.15 25.33 0.53
N SER A 24 -0.94 25.51 -0.77
CA SER A 24 -1.44 24.59 -1.79
C SER A 24 -1.05 23.19 -1.38
N ARG A 25 -2.02 22.27 -1.27
CA ARG A 25 -1.78 20.85 -0.99
C ARG A 25 -1.87 20.06 -2.30
N PRO A 26 -0.86 20.14 -3.21
CA PRO A 26 -0.92 19.49 -4.51
C PRO A 26 -1.01 17.96 -4.43
N PHE A 27 -0.76 17.37 -3.26
CA PHE A 27 -0.85 15.92 -3.02
C PHE A 27 -2.04 15.50 -2.15
N ALA A 28 -2.92 16.42 -1.73
CA ALA A 28 -4.07 16.07 -0.89
C ALA A 28 -5.17 15.35 -1.68
N ASP A 29 -5.21 15.52 -3.00
CA ASP A 29 -6.08 14.77 -3.89
C ASP A 29 -5.21 14.10 -4.97
N PRO A 30 -4.97 12.77 -4.90
CA PRO A 30 -4.16 12.06 -5.88
C PRO A 30 -4.84 12.03 -7.27
N GLY A 31 -6.08 12.52 -7.39
CA GLY A 31 -6.81 12.58 -8.66
C GLY A 31 -7.39 11.22 -9.06
N GLN A 32 -8.27 11.24 -10.06
CA GLN A 32 -8.96 10.03 -10.52
C GLN A 32 -8.00 9.00 -11.15
N GLN A 33 -6.96 9.48 -11.85
CA GLN A 33 -5.97 8.63 -12.49
C GLN A 33 -5.17 7.83 -11.47
N ALA A 34 -4.66 8.46 -10.41
CA ALA A 34 -3.90 7.75 -9.39
C ALA A 34 -4.79 6.77 -8.62
N ARG A 35 -6.02 7.16 -8.25
CA ARG A 35 -7.00 6.24 -7.63
C ARG A 35 -7.30 5.04 -8.52
N TYR A 36 -7.42 5.26 -9.83
CA TYR A 36 -7.59 4.19 -10.81
C TYR A 36 -6.36 3.28 -10.88
N LEU A 37 -5.15 3.85 -10.93
CA LEU A 37 -3.91 3.07 -10.97
C LEU A 37 -3.69 2.27 -9.68
N THR A 38 -4.04 2.81 -8.51
CA THR A 38 -4.04 2.03 -7.26
C THR A 38 -5.08 0.91 -7.36
N ALA A 39 -6.33 1.20 -7.75
CA ALA A 39 -7.37 0.19 -7.86
C ALA A 39 -7.06 -0.90 -8.92
N ALA A 40 -6.42 -0.54 -10.04
CA ALA A 40 -6.13 -1.41 -11.17
C ALA A 40 -4.87 -2.27 -10.98
N ASN A 41 -3.88 -1.78 -10.23
CA ASN A 41 -2.60 -2.47 -10.01
C ASN A 41 -2.49 -3.16 -8.63
N LEU A 42 -3.53 -3.12 -7.80
CA LEU A 42 -3.57 -3.92 -6.58
C LEU A 42 -3.62 -5.43 -6.93
N PRO A 43 -2.85 -6.28 -6.23
CA PRO A 43 -2.84 -7.71 -6.47
C PRO A 43 -4.26 -8.33 -6.39
N PRO A 44 -4.53 -9.40 -7.14
CA PRO A 44 -5.88 -9.82 -7.53
C PRO A 44 -6.76 -10.42 -6.42
N ALA A 45 -6.32 -10.46 -5.16
CA ALA A 45 -7.20 -10.83 -4.07
C ALA A 45 -7.97 -9.59 -3.56
N ARG A 46 -9.03 -9.21 -4.29
CA ARG A 46 -10.00 -8.22 -3.79
C ARG A 46 -10.95 -8.91 -2.82
N LEU A 47 -11.15 -8.32 -1.64
CA LEU A 47 -12.11 -8.78 -0.65
C LEU A 47 -13.50 -8.21 -0.98
N ALA A 48 -14.41 -9.05 -1.44
CA ALA A 48 -15.81 -8.65 -1.58
C ALA A 48 -16.48 -8.59 -0.21
N VAL A 49 -17.26 -7.53 0.05
CA VAL A 49 -18.05 -7.35 1.27
C VAL A 49 -19.52 -7.28 0.87
N PRO A 50 -20.23 -8.42 0.80
CA PRO A 50 -21.65 -8.43 0.44
C PRO A 50 -22.51 -7.84 1.55
N THR A 51 -23.68 -7.32 1.19
CA THR A 51 -24.70 -6.90 2.17
C THR A 51 -25.10 -8.10 3.04
N PRO A 52 -24.98 -8.00 4.38
CA PRO A 52 -25.28 -9.10 5.28
C PRO A 52 -26.79 -9.27 5.52
N THR A 53 -27.26 -10.50 5.37
CA THR A 53 -28.68 -10.87 5.61
C THR A 53 -28.98 -11.19 7.07
N ASP A 54 -27.97 -11.67 7.81
CA ASP A 54 -28.13 -12.14 9.20
C ASP A 54 -27.55 -11.11 10.18
N SER A 55 -27.86 -9.82 10.00
CA SER A 55 -27.20 -8.69 10.68
C SER A 55 -28.03 -8.01 11.77
N LEU A 56 -29.28 -8.41 11.98
CA LEU A 56 -30.24 -7.70 12.85
C LEU A 56 -30.48 -6.24 12.43
N LEU A 57 -30.15 -5.89 11.18
CA LEU A 57 -30.36 -4.58 10.55
C LEU A 57 -31.43 -4.67 9.46
N THR A 58 -31.95 -3.52 9.05
CA THR A 58 -32.69 -3.40 7.78
C THR A 58 -31.73 -3.56 6.60
N ASP A 59 -32.25 -3.89 5.41
CA ASP A 59 -31.43 -4.05 4.20
C ASP A 59 -30.60 -2.79 3.88
N ASP A 60 -31.18 -1.61 4.07
CA ASP A 60 -30.49 -0.33 3.87
C ASP A 60 -29.34 -0.12 4.87
N ALA A 61 -29.59 -0.38 6.15
CA ALA A 61 -28.57 -0.25 7.19
C ALA A 61 -27.47 -1.32 7.06
N ALA A 62 -27.83 -2.54 6.65
CA ALA A 62 -26.90 -3.60 6.33
C ALA A 62 -25.99 -3.23 5.15
N ALA A 63 -26.55 -2.59 4.11
CA ALA A 63 -25.78 -2.11 2.97
C ALA A 63 -24.80 -1.00 3.38
N VAL A 64 -25.22 -0.08 4.28
CA VAL A 64 -24.34 0.93 4.86
C VAL A 64 -23.20 0.29 5.65
N TRP A 65 -23.50 -0.70 6.50
CA TRP A 65 -22.46 -1.38 7.27
C TRP A 65 -21.44 -2.13 6.39
N ALA A 66 -21.90 -2.78 5.32
CA ALA A 66 -21.02 -3.40 4.33
C ALA A 66 -20.12 -2.37 3.63
N HIS A 67 -20.67 -1.19 3.30
CA HIS A 67 -19.92 -0.09 2.71
C HIS A 67 -18.86 0.46 3.66
N ASP A 68 -19.22 0.74 4.90
CA ASP A 68 -18.30 1.27 5.92
C ASP A 68 -17.19 0.26 6.24
N MET A 69 -17.51 -1.04 6.26
CA MET A 69 -16.51 -2.10 6.42
C MET A 69 -15.54 -2.12 5.23
N ALA A 70 -16.04 -2.08 3.99
CA ALA A 70 -15.16 -2.03 2.82
C ALA A 70 -14.24 -0.79 2.85
N GLN A 71 -14.77 0.38 3.23
CA GLN A 71 -13.97 1.60 3.38
C GLN A 71 -12.91 1.46 4.49
N ALA A 72 -13.27 0.89 5.64
CA ALA A 72 -12.35 0.69 6.75
C ALA A 72 -11.20 -0.27 6.37
N MET A 73 -11.50 -1.35 5.63
CA MET A 73 -10.50 -2.28 5.09
C MET A 73 -9.56 -1.62 4.08
N VAL A 74 -10.09 -0.75 3.19
CA VAL A 74 -9.26 0.07 2.29
C VAL A 74 -8.34 0.98 3.10
N GLY A 75 -8.82 1.55 4.21
CA GLY A 75 -7.99 2.32 5.15
C GLY A 75 -6.85 1.50 5.79
N GLN A 76 -6.99 0.17 5.84
CA GLN A 76 -5.95 -0.77 6.27
C GLN A 76 -5.11 -1.32 5.10
N SER A 77 -5.16 -0.68 3.93
CA SER A 77 -4.49 -1.15 2.70
C SER A 77 -4.94 -2.53 2.23
N VAL A 78 -6.12 -3.00 2.64
CA VAL A 78 -6.75 -4.22 2.11
C VAL A 78 -7.71 -3.83 0.99
N PRO A 79 -7.51 -4.31 -0.26
CA PRO A 79 -8.39 -3.98 -1.39
C PRO A 79 -9.77 -4.60 -1.19
N ALA A 80 -10.72 -3.83 -0.65
CA ALA A 80 -12.08 -4.29 -0.38
C ALA A 80 -13.14 -3.49 -1.15
N ILE A 81 -14.23 -4.15 -1.55
CA ILE A 81 -15.34 -3.52 -2.27
C ILE A 81 -16.66 -4.04 -1.68
N ALA A 82 -17.57 -3.13 -1.33
CA ALA A 82 -18.94 -3.48 -0.99
C ALA A 82 -19.71 -3.86 -2.26
N GLN A 83 -19.80 -5.15 -2.53
CA GLN A 83 -20.43 -5.70 -3.74
C GLN A 83 -20.94 -7.12 -3.50
N PRO A 84 -21.89 -7.61 -4.33
CA PRO A 84 -22.20 -9.03 -4.39
C PRO A 84 -20.95 -9.87 -4.73
N ARG A 85 -20.94 -11.10 -4.23
CA ARG A 85 -19.85 -12.07 -4.47
C ARG A 85 -19.72 -12.36 -5.96
N LYS A 86 -18.51 -12.26 -6.53
CA LYS A 86 -18.21 -12.76 -7.88
C LYS A 86 -17.44 -14.07 -7.79
N LYS A 87 -17.51 -14.86 -8.86
CA LYS A 87 -16.76 -16.12 -8.95
C LYS A 87 -15.26 -15.81 -8.91
N GLY A 88 -14.55 -16.42 -7.96
CA GLY A 88 -13.11 -16.19 -7.77
C GLY A 88 -12.77 -15.20 -6.64
N ASP A 89 -13.76 -14.48 -6.10
CA ASP A 89 -13.53 -13.50 -5.04
C ASP A 89 -13.38 -14.18 -3.67
N TRP A 90 -12.38 -13.76 -2.91
CA TRP A 90 -12.44 -13.86 -1.46
C TRP A 90 -13.52 -12.91 -0.95
N TRP A 91 -14.21 -13.28 0.13
CA TRP A 91 -15.29 -12.44 0.63
C TRP A 91 -15.43 -12.51 2.15
N LEU A 92 -15.96 -11.43 2.72
CA LEU A 92 -16.25 -11.31 4.13
C LEU A 92 -17.74 -11.58 4.35
N LYS A 93 -18.08 -12.68 4.99
CA LYS A 93 -19.43 -12.89 5.51
C LYS A 93 -19.56 -12.10 6.80
N MET A 94 -20.54 -11.21 6.85
CA MET A 94 -20.88 -10.44 8.04
C MET A 94 -22.23 -10.90 8.56
N SER A 95 -22.36 -10.96 9.88
CA SER A 95 -23.59 -11.26 10.60
C SER A 95 -23.54 -10.58 11.97
N ALA A 96 -24.63 -10.59 12.72
CA ALA A 96 -24.63 -10.13 14.09
C ALA A 96 -25.58 -10.98 14.94
N THR A 97 -25.24 -11.15 16.20
CA THR A 97 -26.07 -11.88 17.17
C THR A 97 -26.27 -11.05 18.42
N THR A 98 -27.33 -11.32 19.16
CA THR A 98 -27.55 -10.69 20.47
C THR A 98 -26.89 -11.51 21.56
N ARG A 99 -26.04 -10.88 22.38
CA ARG A 99 -25.40 -11.49 23.55
C ARG A 99 -25.43 -10.51 24.72
N ASP A 100 -25.95 -10.96 25.86
CA ASP A 100 -25.99 -10.17 27.11
C ASP A 100 -26.61 -8.76 26.95
N GLY A 101 -27.63 -8.63 26.09
CA GLY A 101 -28.31 -7.35 25.83
C GLY A 101 -27.57 -6.40 24.89
N ALA A 102 -26.45 -6.80 24.32
CA ALA A 102 -25.72 -6.09 23.28
C ALA A 102 -25.74 -6.84 21.95
N VAL A 103 -25.43 -6.13 20.86
CA VAL A 103 -25.23 -6.75 19.55
C VAL A 103 -23.76 -7.06 19.37
N VAL A 104 -23.43 -8.30 19.02
CA VAL A 104 -22.07 -8.75 18.73
C VAL A 104 -21.98 -9.06 17.23
N PRO A 105 -21.29 -8.21 16.45
CA PRO A 105 -20.99 -8.50 15.06
C PRO A 105 -20.07 -9.71 14.94
N HIS A 106 -20.29 -10.53 13.92
CA HIS A 106 -19.52 -11.72 13.62
C HIS A 106 -19.04 -11.67 12.17
N TYR A 107 -17.77 -12.00 11.97
CA TYR A 107 -17.06 -11.86 10.71
C TYR A 107 -16.43 -13.18 10.31
N VAL A 108 -16.68 -13.63 9.09
CA VAL A 108 -16.10 -14.86 8.55
C VAL A 108 -15.40 -14.57 7.24
N VAL A 109 -14.11 -14.83 7.17
CA VAL A 109 -13.34 -14.77 5.92
C VAL A 109 -13.58 -16.05 5.14
N MET A 110 -14.07 -15.90 3.92
CA MET A 110 -14.47 -16.99 3.05
C MET A 110 -13.59 -17.05 1.81
N THR A 111 -13.18 -18.27 1.44
CA THR A 111 -12.42 -18.51 0.21
C THR A 111 -13.31 -18.39 -1.03
N PRO A 112 -12.73 -18.29 -2.24
CA PRO A 112 -13.47 -18.33 -3.50
C PRO A 112 -14.32 -19.58 -3.69
N GLU A 113 -13.92 -20.71 -3.09
CA GLU A 113 -14.66 -21.98 -3.10
C GLU A 113 -15.77 -22.02 -2.05
N GLY A 114 -15.95 -20.95 -1.26
CA GLY A 114 -16.97 -20.86 -0.22
C GLY A 114 -16.61 -21.58 1.08
N LYS A 115 -15.33 -21.86 1.33
CA LYS A 115 -14.88 -22.45 2.59
C LYS A 115 -14.58 -21.37 3.62
N VAL A 116 -14.88 -21.65 4.89
CA VAL A 116 -14.45 -20.81 6.02
C VAL A 116 -12.93 -20.90 6.14
N ARG A 117 -12.27 -19.75 6.18
CA ARG A 117 -10.83 -19.66 6.40
C ARG A 117 -10.49 -19.17 7.79
N ALA A 118 -11.25 -18.21 8.29
CA ALA A 118 -11.14 -17.70 9.65
C ALA A 118 -12.44 -17.00 10.05
N GLU A 119 -12.66 -16.89 11.35
CA GLU A 119 -13.81 -16.20 11.93
C GLU A 119 -13.39 -15.41 13.15
N ALA A 120 -14.12 -14.33 13.43
CA ALA A 120 -13.88 -13.48 14.58
C ALA A 120 -15.19 -12.79 15.00
N ASP A 121 -15.38 -12.70 16.31
CA ASP A 121 -16.38 -11.79 16.88
C ASP A 121 -15.77 -10.39 17.03
N GLY A 122 -16.60 -9.39 16.74
CA GLY A 122 -16.34 -7.99 16.98
C GLY A 122 -16.67 -7.56 18.42
N PRO A 123 -16.33 -6.32 18.75
CA PRO A 123 -16.74 -5.71 20.02
C PRO A 123 -18.26 -5.60 20.10
N ALA A 124 -18.79 -5.67 21.33
CA ALA A 124 -20.21 -5.45 21.57
C ALA A 124 -20.60 -4.01 21.21
N VAL A 125 -21.71 -3.87 20.47
CA VAL A 125 -22.31 -2.61 20.06
C VAL A 125 -23.64 -2.43 20.80
N ASP A 126 -23.97 -1.19 21.13
CA ASP A 126 -25.25 -0.85 21.72
C ASP A 126 -26.42 -1.28 20.82
N MET A 127 -27.40 -1.96 21.41
CA MET A 127 -28.53 -2.53 20.68
C MET A 127 -29.43 -1.45 20.08
N ALA A 128 -29.68 -0.36 20.79
CA ALA A 128 -30.58 0.68 20.32
C ALA A 128 -29.99 1.40 19.10
N GLY A 129 -28.71 1.77 19.16
CA GLY A 129 -27.98 2.36 18.03
C GLY A 129 -27.86 1.41 16.84
N TRP A 130 -27.56 0.12 17.09
CA TRP A 130 -27.46 -0.89 16.04
C TRP A 130 -28.81 -1.08 15.32
N SER A 131 -29.88 -1.39 16.06
CA SER A 131 -31.20 -1.64 15.48
C SER A 131 -31.80 -0.41 14.78
N ALA A 132 -31.43 0.80 15.20
CA ALA A 132 -31.81 2.03 14.51
C ALA A 132 -31.03 2.29 13.20
N GLY A 133 -29.98 1.51 12.93
CA GLY A 133 -29.07 1.77 11.80
C GLY A 133 -28.28 3.07 11.97
N ASP A 134 -27.94 3.45 13.20
CA ASP A 134 -27.19 4.67 13.47
C ASP A 134 -25.84 4.66 12.75
N ARG A 135 -25.58 5.67 11.92
CA ARG A 135 -24.39 5.70 11.06
C ARG A 135 -23.08 5.75 11.84
N LEU A 136 -23.05 6.41 12.99
CA LEU A 136 -21.83 6.45 13.81
C LEU A 136 -21.56 5.10 14.46
N ALA A 137 -22.61 4.39 14.90
CA ALA A 137 -22.48 3.04 15.44
C ALA A 137 -21.97 2.05 14.39
N LEU A 138 -22.56 2.05 13.18
CA LEU A 138 -22.14 1.15 12.09
C LEU A 138 -20.72 1.43 11.59
N GLN A 139 -20.38 2.71 11.39
CA GLN A 139 -19.04 3.12 11.01
C GLN A 139 -18.02 2.78 12.10
N GLY A 140 -18.37 3.02 13.38
CA GLY A 140 -17.53 2.68 14.52
C GLY A 140 -17.21 1.20 14.59
N ALA A 141 -18.22 0.33 14.43
CA ALA A 141 -18.03 -1.11 14.39
C ALA A 141 -17.10 -1.55 13.25
N ALA A 142 -17.22 -0.95 12.07
CA ALA A 142 -16.34 -1.21 10.94
C ALA A 142 -14.89 -0.78 11.19
N VAL A 143 -14.69 0.48 11.63
CA VAL A 143 -13.36 1.06 11.88
C VAL A 143 -12.64 0.32 13.00
N GLN A 144 -13.34 -0.12 14.04
CA GLN A 144 -12.75 -0.81 15.18
C GLN A 144 -12.27 -2.22 14.82
N GLU A 145 -12.98 -2.96 13.97
CA GLU A 145 -12.62 -4.34 13.62
C GLU A 145 -11.62 -4.43 12.45
N ALA A 146 -11.61 -3.44 11.54
CA ALA A 146 -10.78 -3.48 10.33
C ALA A 146 -9.28 -3.81 10.56
N PRO A 147 -8.57 -3.24 11.56
CA PRO A 147 -7.17 -3.59 11.81
C PRO A 147 -6.97 -5.08 12.12
N LYS A 148 -7.87 -5.67 12.90
CA LYS A 148 -7.81 -7.09 13.28
C LYS A 148 -8.10 -8.00 12.07
N LEU A 149 -9.12 -7.68 11.28
CA LEU A 149 -9.42 -8.40 10.04
C LEU A 149 -8.29 -8.29 9.00
N ALA A 150 -7.64 -7.13 8.89
CA ALA A 150 -6.49 -6.95 8.02
C ALA A 150 -5.32 -7.84 8.44
N SER A 151 -4.97 -7.84 9.74
CA SER A 151 -3.93 -8.72 10.28
C SER A 151 -4.25 -10.20 10.07
N LEU A 152 -5.53 -10.59 10.22
CA LEU A 152 -6.00 -11.96 9.98
C LEU A 152 -5.79 -12.38 8.52
N LEU A 153 -6.19 -11.54 7.57
CA LEU A 153 -6.02 -11.78 6.13
C LEU A 153 -4.55 -11.89 5.74
N THR A 154 -3.69 -11.01 6.29
CA THR A 154 -2.24 -11.10 6.09
C THR A 154 -1.68 -12.44 6.59
N GLY A 155 -2.10 -12.89 7.79
CA GLY A 155 -1.69 -14.19 8.33
C GLY A 155 -2.19 -15.38 7.52
N ILE A 156 -3.41 -15.30 6.97
CA ILE A 156 -3.98 -16.30 6.05
C ILE A 156 -3.12 -16.42 4.80
N GLN A 157 -2.79 -15.30 4.17
CA GLN A 157 -1.97 -15.25 2.97
C GLN A 157 -0.59 -15.84 3.23
N ALA A 158 0.05 -15.45 4.33
CA ALA A 158 1.34 -16.00 4.75
C ALA A 158 1.28 -17.53 4.93
N SER A 159 0.26 -18.05 5.62
CA SER A 159 0.06 -19.49 5.80
C SER A 159 -0.13 -20.23 4.47
N MET A 160 -0.92 -19.67 3.54
CA MET A 160 -1.11 -20.26 2.21
C MET A 160 0.19 -20.29 1.41
N MET A 161 0.94 -19.18 1.44
CA MET A 161 2.22 -19.06 0.75
C MET A 161 3.29 -19.98 1.35
N GLN A 162 3.25 -20.26 2.65
CA GLN A 162 4.15 -21.20 3.29
C GLN A 162 3.82 -22.66 2.91
N GLN A 163 2.54 -22.99 2.76
CA GLN A 163 2.08 -24.33 2.41
C GLN A 163 2.30 -24.68 0.93
N ASP A 164 2.40 -23.69 0.04
CA ASP A 164 2.68 -23.88 -1.39
C ASP A 164 4.20 -24.05 -1.64
N PRO A 165 4.69 -25.23 -2.06
CA PRO A 165 6.11 -25.44 -2.35
C PRO A 165 6.67 -24.56 -3.48
N HIS A 166 5.83 -24.02 -4.36
CA HIS A 166 6.23 -23.18 -5.49
C HIS A 166 6.14 -21.68 -5.21
N SER A 167 5.60 -21.30 -4.04
CA SER A 167 5.50 -19.92 -3.58
C SER A 167 6.86 -19.26 -3.42
N LEU A 168 6.89 -17.94 -3.60
CA LEU A 168 8.06 -17.09 -3.37
C LEU A 168 8.52 -17.08 -1.89
N MET A 169 7.73 -17.61 -0.96
CA MET A 169 8.21 -17.87 0.40
C MET A 169 9.25 -19.00 0.47
N ASN A 170 9.09 -20.02 -0.37
CA ASN A 170 9.84 -21.27 -0.28
C ASN A 170 10.97 -21.38 -1.31
N ARG A 171 11.12 -20.38 -2.19
CA ARG A 171 12.20 -20.31 -3.19
C ARG A 171 12.64 -18.88 -3.48
N PRO A 172 13.83 -18.69 -4.06
CA PRO A 172 14.23 -17.40 -4.59
C PRO A 172 13.27 -16.91 -5.69
N ALA A 173 13.04 -15.60 -5.72
CA ALA A 173 12.38 -14.95 -6.84
C ALA A 173 13.31 -14.91 -8.05
N LYS A 174 12.77 -15.14 -9.25
CA LYS A 174 13.48 -15.07 -10.52
C LYS A 174 13.15 -13.76 -11.20
N ILE A 175 14.14 -12.89 -11.35
CA ILE A 175 13.97 -11.57 -11.93
C ILE A 175 14.56 -11.55 -13.32
N CYS A 176 13.74 -11.21 -14.32
CA CYS A 176 14.20 -10.91 -15.66
C CYS A 176 14.62 -9.44 -15.73
N PHE A 177 15.91 -9.17 -15.86
CA PHE A 177 16.42 -7.81 -16.03
C PHE A 177 16.55 -7.45 -17.51
N LYS A 178 15.90 -6.37 -17.93
CA LYS A 178 15.84 -5.90 -19.32
C LYS A 178 16.88 -4.85 -19.67
N GLY A 179 17.72 -4.46 -18.71
CA GLY A 179 18.74 -3.43 -18.89
C GLY A 179 18.23 -2.03 -18.53
N VAL A 180 19.02 -1.04 -18.94
CA VAL A 180 18.81 0.39 -18.68
C VAL A 180 18.80 1.16 -20.00
N SER A 181 17.96 2.19 -20.09
CA SER A 181 17.86 3.08 -21.25
C SER A 181 17.80 4.55 -20.86
N GLY A 182 18.25 5.44 -21.75
CA GLY A 182 18.16 6.89 -21.59
C GLY A 182 19.38 7.56 -20.94
N ALA A 183 20.31 6.79 -20.39
CA ALA A 183 21.48 7.35 -19.73
C ALA A 183 22.49 7.94 -20.75
N PRO A 184 23.08 9.12 -20.48
CA PRO A 184 24.20 9.66 -21.25
C PRO A 184 25.49 8.83 -21.09
N GLY A 185 26.48 9.11 -21.94
CA GLY A 185 27.79 8.46 -21.88
C GLY A 185 27.69 6.94 -22.00
N ASP A 186 28.37 6.23 -21.10
CA ASP A 186 28.28 4.76 -20.97
C ASP A 186 27.22 4.28 -19.97
N GLY A 187 26.41 5.20 -19.42
CA GLY A 187 25.56 4.94 -18.25
C GLY A 187 24.59 3.78 -18.39
N ASN A 188 24.05 3.52 -19.59
CA ASN A 188 23.14 2.39 -19.81
C ASN A 188 23.84 1.04 -19.55
N VAL A 189 25.10 0.93 -19.98
CA VAL A 189 25.90 -0.28 -19.82
C VAL A 189 26.43 -0.38 -18.38
N SER A 190 26.95 0.74 -17.86
CA SER A 190 27.51 0.82 -16.52
C SER A 190 26.47 0.50 -15.44
N LEU A 191 25.29 1.15 -15.47
CA LEU A 191 24.20 0.86 -14.55
C LEU A 191 23.66 -0.56 -14.70
N ALA A 192 23.52 -1.06 -15.93
CA ALA A 192 23.02 -2.43 -16.15
C ALA A 192 23.96 -3.48 -15.55
N ARG A 193 25.27 -3.30 -15.73
CA ARG A 193 26.28 -4.20 -15.16
C ARG A 193 26.30 -4.12 -13.64
N ALA A 194 26.32 -2.90 -13.09
CA ALA A 194 26.33 -2.67 -11.66
C ALA A 194 25.09 -3.28 -10.99
N PHE A 195 23.89 -3.04 -11.55
CA PHE A 195 22.65 -3.61 -11.02
C PHE A 195 22.63 -5.14 -11.09
N TYR A 196 23.06 -5.72 -12.22
CA TYR A 196 23.14 -7.18 -12.36
C TYR A 196 24.05 -7.82 -11.30
N SER A 197 25.11 -7.11 -10.89
CA SER A 197 26.01 -7.55 -9.83
C SER A 197 25.43 -7.32 -8.42
N ALA A 198 24.83 -6.14 -8.18
CA ALA A 198 24.37 -5.73 -6.85
C ALA A 198 23.05 -6.38 -6.43
N PHE A 199 22.19 -6.76 -7.37
CA PHE A 199 20.82 -7.21 -7.09
C PHE A 199 20.69 -8.61 -6.48
N PRO A 200 21.39 -9.67 -6.94
CA PRO A 200 21.21 -11.02 -6.43
C PRO A 200 21.49 -11.13 -4.93
N ASP A 201 20.70 -11.94 -4.23
CA ASP A 201 20.90 -12.29 -2.82
C ASP A 201 20.39 -13.72 -2.54
N LYS A 202 20.27 -14.11 -1.26
CA LYS A 202 19.77 -15.46 -0.88
C LYS A 202 18.34 -15.75 -1.35
N THR A 203 17.56 -14.72 -1.63
CA THR A 203 16.11 -14.76 -1.90
C THR A 203 15.73 -14.26 -3.30
N ASN A 204 16.68 -13.72 -4.06
CA ASN A 204 16.46 -13.12 -5.36
C ASN A 204 17.58 -13.50 -6.33
N THR A 205 17.19 -13.93 -7.53
CA THR A 205 18.10 -14.30 -8.63
C THR A 205 17.79 -13.43 -9.84
N VAL A 206 18.80 -13.11 -10.64
CA VAL A 206 18.66 -12.30 -11.85
C VAL A 206 19.01 -13.12 -13.10
N THR A 207 18.21 -12.96 -14.14
CA THR A 207 18.39 -13.56 -15.46
C THR A 207 18.05 -12.52 -16.53
N THR A 208 18.49 -12.74 -17.76
CA THR A 208 18.10 -11.94 -18.92
C THR A 208 16.99 -12.60 -19.73
N THR A 209 16.52 -13.77 -19.30
CA THR A 209 15.48 -14.55 -19.99
C THR A 209 14.13 -14.43 -19.29
N ASP A 210 13.09 -14.13 -20.06
CA ASP A 210 11.72 -13.91 -19.57
C ASP A 210 11.05 -15.20 -19.09
N LYS A 211 11.48 -16.34 -19.65
CA LYS A 211 10.85 -17.63 -19.42
C LYS A 211 10.94 -18.04 -17.94
N GLY A 212 9.78 -18.04 -17.27
CA GLY A 212 9.66 -18.44 -15.87
C GLY A 212 10.17 -17.39 -14.88
N ALA A 213 10.29 -16.13 -15.31
CA ALA A 213 10.52 -15.01 -14.41
C ALA A 213 9.26 -14.71 -13.58
N ASP A 214 9.46 -14.37 -12.32
CA ASP A 214 8.41 -13.93 -11.40
C ASP A 214 8.17 -12.41 -11.53
N PHE A 215 9.21 -11.67 -11.90
CA PHE A 215 9.15 -10.24 -12.18
C PHE A 215 10.09 -9.86 -13.31
N ILE A 216 9.79 -8.72 -13.93
CA ILE A 216 10.60 -8.07 -14.95
C ILE A 216 11.06 -6.73 -14.39
N VAL A 217 12.35 -6.41 -14.51
CA VAL A 217 12.93 -5.14 -14.06
C VAL A 217 13.55 -4.41 -15.24
N ARG A 218 13.30 -3.11 -15.36
CA ARG A 218 13.96 -2.22 -16.33
C ARG A 218 14.28 -0.88 -15.71
N GLY A 219 15.43 -0.30 -16.07
CA GLY A 219 15.82 1.04 -15.66
C GLY A 219 15.61 2.06 -16.77
N THR A 220 15.12 3.25 -16.42
CA THR A 220 15.05 4.41 -17.31
C THR A 220 15.72 5.59 -16.65
N VAL A 221 16.58 6.28 -17.39
CA VAL A 221 17.28 7.48 -16.94
C VAL A 221 16.80 8.67 -17.75
N ASP A 222 16.47 9.76 -17.06
CA ASP A 222 16.22 11.07 -17.64
C ASP A 222 17.21 12.08 -17.05
N LEU A 223 17.88 12.85 -17.92
CA LEU A 223 18.83 13.88 -17.52
C LEU A 223 18.34 15.22 -18.07
N LYS A 224 17.98 16.12 -17.17
CA LYS A 224 17.58 17.49 -17.50
C LYS A 224 18.69 18.44 -17.14
N ARG A 225 19.21 19.15 -18.15
CA ARG A 225 20.17 20.22 -17.91
C ARG A 225 19.48 21.37 -17.19
N GLY A 226 20.00 21.77 -16.02
CA GLY A 226 19.46 22.89 -15.29
C GLY A 226 19.96 24.22 -15.86
N ALA A 227 19.16 25.26 -15.67
CA ALA A 227 19.62 26.64 -15.82
C ALA A 227 20.50 27.02 -14.62
N GLU A 228 21.25 28.12 -14.72
CA GLU A 228 22.01 28.67 -13.58
C GLU A 228 21.07 28.82 -12.36
N GLY A 229 21.40 28.12 -11.27
CA GLY A 229 20.68 28.25 -10.00
C GLY A 229 21.03 29.56 -9.27
N ASN A 230 20.40 29.80 -8.11
CA ASN A 230 20.66 30.99 -7.26
C ASN A 230 22.11 31.14 -6.78
N THR A 231 22.95 30.11 -6.94
CA THR A 231 24.38 30.09 -6.59
C THR A 231 25.29 30.46 -7.76
N GLY A 232 24.75 30.71 -8.96
CA GLY A 232 25.52 31.08 -10.16
C GLY A 232 26.23 29.92 -10.87
N HIS A 233 25.97 28.68 -10.46
CA HIS A 233 26.50 27.49 -11.12
C HIS A 233 25.35 26.64 -11.67
N PRO A 234 25.41 26.20 -12.94
CA PRO A 234 24.44 25.25 -13.48
C PRO A 234 24.57 23.91 -12.74
N VAL A 235 23.43 23.22 -12.56
CA VAL A 235 23.36 21.85 -12.04
C VAL A 235 22.53 21.02 -13.02
N ASP A 236 22.91 19.78 -13.28
CA ASP A 236 22.08 18.86 -14.05
C ASP A 236 21.22 18.05 -13.07
N HIS A 237 19.96 17.82 -13.42
CA HIS A 237 19.02 17.01 -12.65
C HIS A 237 18.91 15.64 -13.30
N ILE A 238 19.30 14.60 -12.57
CA ILE A 238 19.16 13.21 -13.01
C ILE A 238 18.00 12.54 -12.26
N GLU A 239 17.15 11.85 -13.01
CA GLU A 239 16.11 10.96 -12.52
C GLU A 239 16.39 9.55 -13.04
N ILE A 240 16.46 8.57 -12.14
CA ILE A 240 16.57 7.15 -12.49
C ILE A 240 15.36 6.42 -11.92
N VAL A 241 14.57 5.80 -12.80
CA VAL A 241 13.38 5.02 -12.42
C VAL A 241 13.61 3.55 -12.74
N TRP A 242 13.49 2.71 -11.72
CA TRP A 242 13.57 1.25 -11.83
C TRP A 242 12.17 0.67 -11.72
N HIS A 243 11.59 0.30 -12.86
CA HIS A 243 10.26 -0.29 -12.92
C HIS A 243 10.33 -1.78 -12.63
N VAL A 244 9.47 -2.26 -11.73
CA VAL A 244 9.26 -3.66 -11.42
C VAL A 244 7.89 -4.06 -11.93
N LEU A 245 7.85 -4.98 -12.89
CA LEU A 245 6.64 -5.46 -13.53
C LEU A 245 6.41 -6.93 -13.20
N THR A 246 5.14 -7.30 -13.17
CA THR A 246 4.68 -8.69 -13.22
C THR A 246 4.92 -9.29 -14.60
N PRO A 247 4.91 -10.63 -14.77
CA PRO A 247 5.13 -11.27 -16.07
C PRO A 247 4.05 -10.93 -17.10
N ASP A 248 2.85 -10.55 -16.66
CA ASP A 248 1.76 -10.05 -17.52
C ASP A 248 1.90 -8.55 -17.86
N GLY A 249 3.00 -7.91 -17.44
CA GLY A 249 3.34 -6.54 -17.81
C GLY A 249 2.68 -5.46 -16.95
N LYS A 250 1.98 -5.81 -15.86
CA LYS A 250 1.46 -4.83 -14.91
C LYS A 250 2.55 -4.36 -13.95
N GLU A 251 2.53 -3.09 -13.62
CA GLU A 251 3.50 -2.49 -12.70
C GLU A 251 3.23 -2.94 -11.26
N ALA A 252 4.19 -3.65 -10.68
CA ALA A 252 4.19 -4.04 -9.28
C ALA A 252 4.71 -2.90 -8.38
N GLY A 253 5.58 -2.05 -8.91
CA GLY A 253 6.09 -0.85 -8.25
C GLY A 253 7.29 -0.26 -8.99
N ALA A 254 7.81 0.85 -8.49
CA ALA A 254 9.01 1.48 -9.00
C ALA A 254 9.89 2.03 -7.87
N ALA A 255 11.20 2.02 -8.07
CA ALA A 255 12.16 2.73 -7.22
C ALA A 255 12.73 3.91 -8.01
N THR A 256 12.55 5.12 -7.50
CA THR A 256 12.99 6.36 -8.17
C THR A 256 14.10 7.03 -7.36
N GLN A 257 15.18 7.39 -8.06
CA GLN A 257 16.32 8.13 -7.53
C GLN A 257 16.37 9.49 -8.22
N LEU A 258 16.51 10.56 -7.44
CA LEU A 258 16.67 11.92 -7.95
C LEU A 258 17.90 12.56 -7.34
N HIS A 259 18.79 13.07 -8.18
CA HIS A 259 20.00 13.76 -7.73
C HIS A 259 20.28 15.00 -8.57
N ASP A 260 20.89 15.99 -7.93
CA ASP A 260 21.54 17.10 -8.60
C ASP A 260 23.02 16.76 -8.75
N ILE A 261 23.55 16.92 -9.96
CA ILE A 261 24.94 16.58 -10.29
C ILE A 261 25.65 17.78 -10.93
N ALA A 262 26.98 17.73 -10.90
CA ALA A 262 27.78 18.67 -11.64
C ALA A 262 27.48 18.51 -13.15
N PRO A 263 27.31 19.61 -13.90
CA PRO A 263 27.05 19.55 -15.33
C PRO A 263 28.11 18.74 -16.08
N HIS A 264 27.66 17.96 -17.07
CA HIS A 264 28.53 17.12 -17.90
C HIS A 264 29.31 16.01 -17.17
N SER A 265 29.11 15.83 -15.86
CA SER A 265 29.83 14.81 -15.07
C SER A 265 29.53 13.37 -15.49
N LEU A 266 28.39 13.15 -16.15
CA LEU A 266 27.91 11.82 -16.61
C LEU A 266 27.93 11.66 -18.13
N ASP A 267 28.57 12.58 -18.87
CA ASP A 267 28.68 12.51 -20.34
C ASP A 267 29.64 11.40 -20.80
N GLY A 268 30.51 10.92 -19.92
CA GLY A 268 31.54 9.91 -20.20
C GLY A 268 31.29 8.59 -19.45
N ALA A 269 32.31 8.15 -18.71
CA ALA A 269 32.25 6.92 -17.93
C ALA A 269 31.59 7.16 -16.57
N TRP A 270 30.58 6.36 -16.24
CA TRP A 270 29.87 6.49 -14.97
C TRP A 270 30.60 5.85 -13.79
N GLY A 271 31.34 4.75 -14.04
CA GLY A 271 32.20 4.07 -13.05
C GLY A 271 31.50 3.87 -11.70
N ASP A 272 32.17 4.29 -10.62
CA ASP A 272 31.71 4.20 -9.23
C ASP A 272 30.32 4.81 -8.99
N THR A 273 29.93 5.83 -9.78
CA THR A 273 28.60 6.44 -9.68
C THR A 273 27.51 5.44 -10.07
N ALA A 274 27.77 4.61 -11.09
CA ALA A 274 26.84 3.55 -11.48
C ALA A 274 26.75 2.45 -10.40
N ASP A 275 27.85 2.12 -9.74
CA ASP A 275 27.86 1.13 -8.65
C ASP A 275 27.02 1.60 -7.46
N MET A 276 27.22 2.84 -7.00
CA MET A 276 26.43 3.42 -5.91
C MET A 276 24.94 3.51 -6.25
N ALA A 277 24.61 4.03 -7.44
CA ALA A 277 23.23 4.16 -7.87
C ALA A 277 22.55 2.78 -8.00
N ALA A 278 23.27 1.78 -8.52
CA ALA A 278 22.76 0.43 -8.65
C ALA A 278 22.54 -0.29 -7.30
N GLU A 279 23.38 -0.03 -6.29
CA GLU A 279 23.21 -0.59 -4.95
C GLU A 279 21.93 -0.08 -4.27
N GLU A 280 21.68 1.24 -4.31
CA GLU A 280 20.45 1.83 -3.78
C GLU A 280 19.23 1.30 -4.56
N ALA A 281 19.32 1.23 -5.89
CA ALA A 281 18.27 0.67 -6.73
C ALA A 281 17.97 -0.80 -6.38
N ALA A 282 19.01 -1.61 -6.17
CA ALA A 282 18.87 -3.01 -5.77
C ALA A 282 18.11 -3.15 -4.44
N GLN A 283 18.38 -2.28 -3.46
CA GLN A 283 17.64 -2.26 -2.19
C GLN A 283 16.16 -1.90 -2.38
N GLY A 284 15.87 -0.88 -3.19
CA GLY A 284 14.49 -0.48 -3.53
C GLY A 284 13.72 -1.60 -4.21
N VAL A 285 14.31 -2.23 -5.24
CA VAL A 285 13.68 -3.34 -5.97
C VAL A 285 13.48 -4.57 -5.08
N ARG A 286 14.44 -4.92 -4.21
CA ARG A 286 14.29 -6.01 -3.24
C ARG A 286 13.12 -5.79 -2.29
N THR A 287 12.90 -4.55 -1.86
CA THR A 287 11.76 -4.20 -0.99
C THR A 287 10.44 -4.45 -1.71
N ILE A 288 10.32 -4.02 -2.97
CA ILE A 288 9.14 -4.28 -3.80
C ILE A 288 8.91 -5.80 -3.94
N VAL A 289 9.93 -6.55 -4.37
CA VAL A 289 9.83 -8.02 -4.52
C VAL A 289 9.46 -8.70 -3.20
N THR A 290 10.03 -8.25 -2.07
CA THR A 290 9.74 -8.82 -0.75
C THR A 290 8.28 -8.64 -0.37
N ASN A 291 7.71 -7.45 -0.57
CA ASN A 291 6.31 -7.17 -0.29
C ASN A 291 5.37 -8.06 -1.11
N PHE A 292 5.72 -8.36 -2.37
CA PHE A 292 4.93 -9.27 -3.22
C PHE A 292 5.17 -10.76 -2.90
N SER A 293 6.32 -11.11 -2.32
CA SER A 293 6.70 -12.50 -2.00
C SER A 293 6.09 -13.04 -0.69
N GLY A 294 5.43 -12.19 0.09
CA GLY A 294 4.83 -12.54 1.38
C GLY A 294 5.82 -12.86 2.50
N ARG A 295 7.13 -12.93 2.24
CA ARG A 295 8.20 -13.36 3.18
C ARG A 295 8.28 -12.53 4.47
N GLY A 296 7.75 -11.31 4.50
CA GLY A 296 7.70 -10.46 5.69
C GLY A 296 6.49 -10.66 6.60
N HIS A 297 5.55 -11.56 6.25
CA HIS A 297 4.30 -11.73 6.97
C HIS A 297 4.32 -12.95 7.90
N THR A 298 3.83 -12.77 9.13
CA THR A 298 3.69 -13.85 10.12
C THR A 298 2.51 -14.75 9.74
N PRO A 299 2.71 -16.06 9.52
CA PRO A 299 1.63 -17.02 9.30
C PRO A 299 0.69 -17.13 10.51
N LEU A 300 -0.58 -17.46 10.27
CA LEU A 300 -1.46 -17.87 11.37
C LEU A 300 -0.87 -19.07 12.13
N PRO A 301 -0.99 -19.11 13.47
CA PRO A 301 -0.55 -20.26 14.24
C PRO A 301 -1.28 -21.53 13.79
N ASP A 302 -0.57 -22.66 13.77
CA ASP A 302 -1.17 -23.95 13.45
C ASP A 302 -2.14 -24.37 14.56
N ASN A 303 -3.44 -24.42 14.24
CA ASN A 303 -4.51 -24.96 15.11
C ASN A 303 -4.31 -26.45 15.51
N ARG A 304 -3.18 -27.09 15.14
CA ARG A 304 -2.82 -28.44 15.56
C ARG A 304 -2.17 -28.51 16.94
N SER A 305 -1.82 -27.37 17.54
CA SER A 305 -1.14 -27.34 18.85
C SER A 305 -2.07 -27.30 20.07
N ASP A 306 -3.35 -26.93 19.89
CA ASP A 306 -4.28 -26.76 21.01
C ASP A 306 -5.12 -28.01 21.37
N SER A 307 -5.00 -29.13 20.65
CA SER A 307 -5.70 -30.39 21.03
C SER A 307 -4.87 -31.35 21.89
N LYS A 308 -3.63 -30.99 22.24
CA LYS A 308 -2.75 -31.83 23.07
C LYS A 308 -2.35 -31.12 24.36
N ASN A 309 -3.32 -30.78 25.20
CA ASN A 309 -3.14 -30.85 26.65
C ASN A 309 -4.47 -30.58 27.36
N THR A 310 -5.28 -31.64 27.51
CA THR A 310 -6.15 -31.76 28.66
C THR A 310 -5.82 -33.09 29.32
N PRO A 311 -5.14 -33.10 30.48
CA PRO A 311 -4.98 -34.35 31.22
C PRO A 311 -6.37 -34.76 31.72
N GLN A 312 -6.88 -35.84 31.14
CA GLN A 312 -8.03 -36.57 31.62
C GLN A 312 -7.67 -37.13 33.00
N LYS A 313 -8.03 -36.40 34.06
CA LYS A 313 -7.93 -36.90 35.43
C LYS A 313 -9.16 -37.77 35.68
N ALA A 314 -8.95 -39.08 35.69
CA ALA A 314 -9.90 -40.07 36.14
C ALA A 314 -10.01 -40.07 37.68
N ALA A 315 -11.17 -40.51 38.16
CA ALA A 315 -11.66 -40.65 39.53
C ALA A 315 -12.50 -39.46 40.05
#